data_AF-A0A6L5E0E3-F1
#
_entry.id   AF-A0A6L5E0E3-F1
#
_cell.length_a   1.000
_cell.length_b   1.000
_cell.length_c   1.000
_cell.angle_alpha   90.00
_cell.angle_beta   90.00
_cell.angle_gamma   90.00
#
_symmetry.space_group_name_H-M   'P 1'
#
loop_
_entity.id
_entity.type
_entity.pdbx_description
1 polymer ?
#
loop_
_entity_poly.entity_id
_entity_poly.type
_entity_poly.pdbx_seq_one_letter_code
_entity_poly.pdbx_strand_id
1 'polypeptide(L)'
;MVTIYTKDRERFFGEVLNGKMELSEIEKQANLFWNNIPLYDNHMFLGEYVIIPDHIHGIIGSVGDCKDVSLLRQPQKLQKSTHVFHFSKIWQFICGDKIVQISINKMVQVE
;
A
#
# COMPACT_ATOMS: atom_id res chain seq x y z
N MET A 1 -7.80 -7.84 6.01
CA MET A 1 -7.48 -6.51 6.57
C MET A 1 -5.98 -6.35 6.53
N VAL A 2 -5.50 -5.29 5.89
CA VAL A 2 -4.09 -4.96 5.75
C VAL A 2 -3.86 -3.59 6.39
N THR A 3 -2.69 -3.40 6.99
CA THR A 3 -2.25 -2.09 7.49
C THR A 3 -0.88 -1.80 6.89
N ILE A 4 -0.74 -0.65 6.25
CA ILE A 4 0.49 -0.21 5.60
C ILE A 4 0.99 1.02 6.34
N TYR A 5 2.05 0.85 7.13
CA TYR A 5 2.66 1.92 7.93
C TYR A 5 3.64 2.73 7.11
N THR A 6 3.77 4.02 7.39
CA THR A 6 4.94 4.78 6.96
C THR A 6 6.19 4.30 7.68
N LYS A 7 7.36 4.56 7.07
CA LYS A 7 8.66 4.37 7.67
C LYS A 7 8.74 5.20 8.94
N ASP A 8 9.23 4.58 10.01
CA ASP A 8 9.42 5.20 11.32
C ASP A 8 8.16 5.88 11.90
N ARG A 9 6.96 5.53 11.40
CA ARG A 9 5.67 6.14 11.75
C ARG A 9 5.62 7.64 11.49
N GLU A 10 6.38 8.12 10.52
CA GLU A 10 6.33 9.51 10.10
C GLU A 10 4.97 9.88 9.51
N ARG A 11 4.48 11.07 9.81
CA ARG A 11 3.11 11.51 9.48
C ARG A 11 3.01 12.06 8.05
N PHE A 12 3.44 11.27 7.07
CA PHE A 12 3.52 11.74 5.68
C PHE A 12 2.17 12.02 5.05
N PHE A 13 1.10 11.38 5.50
CA PHE A 13 -0.24 11.54 4.93
C PHE A 13 -0.98 12.78 5.47
N GLY A 14 -0.40 13.46 6.45
CA GLY A 14 -0.93 14.69 7.02
C GLY A 14 -1.03 14.64 8.54
N GLU A 15 -1.81 15.52 9.14
CA GLU A 15 -1.88 15.68 10.60
C GLU A 15 -3.32 15.83 11.09
N VAL A 16 -3.56 15.47 12.35
CA VAL A 16 -4.87 15.72 12.98
C VAL A 16 -4.82 17.05 13.73
N LEU A 17 -5.49 18.07 13.20
CA LEU A 17 -5.63 19.39 13.83
C LEU A 17 -7.10 19.59 14.24
N ASN A 18 -7.33 19.93 15.51
CA ASN A 18 -8.68 20.14 16.06
C ASN A 18 -9.66 18.99 15.79
N GLY A 19 -9.17 17.74 15.83
CA GLY A 19 -9.97 16.54 15.59
C GLY A 19 -10.34 16.30 14.11
N LYS A 20 -9.77 17.07 13.18
CA LYS A 20 -9.94 16.89 11.74
C LYS A 20 -8.63 16.47 11.10
N MET A 21 -8.71 15.61 10.08
CA MET A 21 -7.54 15.23 9.30
C MET A 21 -7.22 16.31 8.27
N GLU A 22 -6.02 16.87 8.32
CA GLU A 22 -5.47 17.77 7.32
C GLU A 22 -4.56 16.97 6.39
N LEU A 23 -5.07 16.65 5.20
CA LEU A 23 -4.43 15.76 4.22
C LEU A 23 -3.23 16.43 3.57
N SER A 24 -2.15 15.67 3.38
CA SER A 24 -1.00 16.12 2.60
C SER A 24 -1.15 15.77 1.11
N GLU A 25 -0.29 16.33 0.26
CA GLU A 25 -0.22 15.91 -1.16
C GLU A 25 0.18 14.42 -1.33
N ILE A 26 0.92 13.86 -0.36
CA ILE A 26 1.31 12.44 -0.37
C ILE A 26 0.08 11.55 -0.14
N GLU A 27 -0.91 11.99 0.64
CA GLU A 27 -2.16 11.25 0.80
C GLU A 27 -2.88 11.07 -0.54
N LYS A 28 -3.00 12.12 -1.36
CA LYS A 28 -3.67 12.02 -2.67
C LYS A 28 -3.05 10.94 -3.54
N GLN A 29 -1.72 10.84 -3.51
CA GLN A 29 -1.00 9.81 -4.24
C GLN A 29 -1.25 8.43 -3.64
N ALA A 30 -1.16 8.29 -2.31
CA ALA A 30 -1.48 7.04 -1.62
C ALA A 30 -2.90 6.54 -1.94
N ASN A 31 -3.87 7.46 -2.02
CA ASN A 31 -5.25 7.19 -2.41
C ASN A 31 -5.33 6.68 -3.85
N LEU A 32 -4.65 7.33 -4.81
CA LEU A 32 -4.56 6.86 -6.20
C LEU A 32 -3.94 5.46 -6.30
N PHE A 33 -2.82 5.21 -5.61
CA PHE A 33 -2.17 3.89 -5.62
C PHE A 33 -3.05 2.81 -5.00
N TRP A 34 -3.70 3.12 -3.87
CA TRP A 34 -4.64 2.20 -3.23
C TRP A 34 -5.75 1.81 -4.20
N ASN A 35 -6.44 2.78 -4.83
CA ASN A 35 -7.53 2.51 -5.76
C ASN A 35 -7.07 1.79 -7.04
N ASN A 36 -5.79 1.88 -7.40
CA ASN A 36 -5.23 1.19 -8.57
C ASN A 36 -4.84 -0.27 -8.29
N ILE A 37 -4.88 -0.74 -7.03
CA ILE A 37 -4.55 -2.14 -6.67
C ILE A 37 -5.24 -3.17 -7.60
N PRO A 38 -6.56 -3.10 -7.88
CA PRO A 38 -7.24 -4.05 -8.76
C PRO A 38 -6.77 -4.02 -10.22
N LEU A 39 -6.14 -2.94 -10.68
CA LEU A 39 -5.63 -2.85 -12.05
C LEU A 39 -4.37 -3.71 -12.26
N TYR A 40 -3.67 -4.05 -11.18
CA TYR A 40 -2.47 -4.89 -11.23
C TYR A 40 -2.79 -6.38 -11.16
N ASP A 41 -3.93 -6.74 -10.58
CA ASP A 41 -4.41 -8.12 -10.50
C ASP A 41 -5.94 -8.14 -10.58
N ASN A 42 -6.47 -8.63 -11.72
CA ASN A 42 -7.90 -8.72 -11.99
C ASN A 42 -8.65 -9.66 -11.02
N HIS A 43 -7.94 -10.44 -10.22
CA HIS A 43 -8.53 -11.26 -9.16
C HIS A 43 -8.67 -10.49 -7.85
N MET A 44 -8.15 -9.27 -7.72
CA MET A 44 -8.19 -8.50 -6.48
C MET A 44 -9.31 -7.48 -6.50
N PHE A 45 -9.96 -7.28 -5.36
CA PHE A 45 -10.93 -6.20 -5.14
C PHE A 45 -10.66 -5.49 -3.83
N LEU A 46 -11.08 -4.22 -3.76
CA LEU A 46 -10.93 -3.38 -2.57
C LEU A 46 -12.24 -3.32 -1.79
N GLY A 47 -12.14 -3.44 -0.48
CA GLY A 47 -13.19 -3.01 0.43
C GLY A 47 -12.88 -1.62 1.01
N GLU A 48 -13.54 -1.30 2.12
CA GLU A 48 -13.33 -0.05 2.86
C GLU A 48 -11.88 0.12 3.31
N TYR A 49 -11.42 1.37 3.29
CA TYR A 49 -10.11 1.77 3.78
C TYR A 49 -10.12 3.20 4.33
N VAL A 50 -9.12 3.52 5.15
CA VAL A 50 -8.89 4.85 5.69
C VAL A 50 -7.40 5.15 5.65
N ILE A 51 -7.05 6.37 5.25
CA ILE A 51 -5.69 6.91 5.35
C ILE A 51 -5.67 7.83 6.57
N ILE A 52 -4.77 7.55 7.50
CA ILE A 52 -4.51 8.38 8.68
C ILE A 52 -3.03 8.79 8.70
N PRO A 53 -2.61 9.77 9.51
CA PRO A 53 -1.32 10.46 9.36
C PRO A 53 -0.10 9.59 8.99
N ASP A 54 0.07 8.44 9.63
CA ASP A 54 1.22 7.56 9.50
C ASP A 54 0.90 6.18 8.92
N HIS A 55 -0.35 5.90 8.50
CA HIS A 55 -0.68 4.60 7.89
C HIS A 55 -1.99 4.57 7.12
N ILE A 56 -2.07 3.57 6.25
CA ILE A 56 -3.30 3.17 5.57
C ILE A 56 -3.81 1.91 6.22
N HIS A 57 -5.11 1.89 6.48
CA HIS A 57 -5.80 0.73 6.99
C HIS A 57 -6.89 0.33 6.01
N GLY A 58 -6.95 -0.92 5.56
CA GLY A 58 -8.01 -1.30 4.62
C GLY A 58 -8.23 -2.78 4.40
N ILE A 59 -9.25 -3.06 3.59
CA ILE A 59 -9.68 -4.40 3.25
C ILE A 59 -9.33 -4.67 1.79
N ILE A 60 -8.65 -5.78 1.56
CA ILE A 60 -8.37 -6.31 0.22
C ILE A 60 -8.92 -7.73 0.20
N GLY A 61 -9.67 -8.06 -0.85
CA GLY A 61 -10.16 -9.39 -1.12
C GLY A 61 -9.65 -9.90 -2.46
N SER A 62 -9.75 -11.21 -2.67
CA SER A 62 -9.44 -11.84 -3.95
C SER A 62 -10.56 -12.80 -4.37
N VAL A 63 -10.73 -12.96 -5.69
CA VAL A 63 -11.69 -13.87 -6.31
C VAL A 63 -10.99 -15.19 -6.61
N GLY A 64 -11.42 -16.25 -5.94
CA GLY A 64 -10.93 -17.62 -6.12
C GLY A 64 -11.50 -18.54 -5.04
N ASP A 65 -11.33 -19.85 -5.22
CA ASP A 65 -11.71 -20.82 -4.17
C ASP A 65 -10.96 -20.50 -2.88
N CYS A 66 -11.71 -20.30 -1.80
CA CYS A 66 -11.15 -20.07 -0.46
C CYS A 66 -10.47 -21.34 0.06
N LYS A 67 -9.29 -21.68 -0.50
CA LYS A 67 -8.40 -22.64 0.13
C LYS A 67 -7.90 -22.01 1.43
N ASP A 68 -7.97 -22.80 2.49
CA ASP A 68 -7.65 -22.44 3.87
C ASP A 68 -6.53 -21.39 3.96
N VAL A 69 -6.90 -20.17 4.39
CA VAL A 69 -6.03 -18.98 4.45
C VAL A 69 -4.84 -19.20 5.41
N SER A 70 -4.87 -20.25 6.23
CA SER A 70 -3.75 -20.71 7.05
C SER A 70 -2.48 -21.04 6.24
N LEU A 71 -2.58 -21.38 4.95
CA LEU A 71 -1.42 -21.66 4.09
C LEU A 71 -0.76 -20.39 3.51
N LEU A 72 -1.46 -19.25 3.47
CA LEU A 72 -0.93 -17.98 2.95
C LEU A 72 -0.06 -17.20 3.97
N ARG A 73 -0.02 -17.65 5.23
CA ARG A 73 0.92 -17.11 6.25
C ARG A 73 2.35 -17.62 6.09
N GLN A 74 2.63 -18.51 5.14
CA GLN A 74 4.01 -18.89 4.86
C GLN A 74 4.67 -17.82 3.97
N PRO A 75 5.89 -17.37 4.29
CA PRO A 75 6.63 -16.49 3.38
C PRO A 75 6.86 -17.24 2.06
N GLN A 76 6.13 -16.87 1.02
CA GLN A 76 6.28 -17.48 -0.29
C GLN A 76 7.70 -17.19 -0.80
N LYS A 77 8.47 -18.27 -1.00
CA LYS A 77 9.80 -18.24 -1.60
C LYS A 77 9.72 -17.65 -3.01
N LEU A 78 10.44 -16.54 -3.24
CA LEU A 78 10.57 -15.90 -4.55
C LEU A 78 11.27 -16.85 -5.54
N GLN A 79 10.60 -17.25 -6.62
CA GLN A 79 11.27 -17.85 -7.78
C GLN A 79 11.71 -16.73 -8.75
N LYS A 80 12.99 -16.78 -9.14
CA LYS A 80 13.67 -15.80 -10.00
C LYS A 80 13.66 -16.26 -11.46
N SER A 81 13.48 -15.31 -12.39
CA SER A 81 13.98 -15.25 -13.80
C SER A 81 12.96 -14.49 -14.67
N THR A 82 13.22 -13.58 -15.62
CA THR A 82 14.37 -12.77 -16.07
C THR A 82 13.81 -11.63 -16.95
N HIS A 83 14.30 -10.40 -16.74
CA HIS A 83 14.32 -9.18 -17.59
C HIS A 83 13.03 -8.50 -18.11
N VAL A 84 12.37 -7.79 -17.19
CA VAL A 84 12.02 -6.34 -17.24
C VAL A 84 12.12 -5.89 -15.77
N PHE A 85 12.68 -4.73 -15.42
CA PHE A 85 12.75 -4.29 -14.01
C PHE A 85 11.38 -3.78 -13.53
N HIS A 86 10.46 -4.72 -13.36
CA HIS A 86 9.19 -4.57 -12.67
C HIS A 86 9.42 -5.10 -11.25
N PHE A 87 9.66 -4.23 -10.26
CA PHE A 87 9.68 -4.67 -8.87
C PHE A 87 8.25 -5.03 -8.48
N SER A 88 7.91 -6.32 -8.62
CA SER A 88 6.57 -6.91 -8.52
C SER A 88 5.67 -6.52 -7.33
N LYS A 89 6.12 -5.70 -6.38
CA LYS A 89 5.39 -5.32 -5.17
C LYS A 89 5.75 -3.93 -4.61
N ILE A 90 6.39 -3.03 -5.36
CA ILE A 90 6.80 -1.69 -4.87
C ILE A 90 6.46 -0.63 -5.91
N TRP A 91 5.61 0.34 -5.54
CA TRP A 91 5.33 1.54 -6.32
C TRP A 91 6.21 2.68 -5.84
N GLN A 92 6.76 3.47 -6.77
CA GLN A 92 7.58 4.64 -6.45
C GLN A 92 7.06 5.86 -7.21
N PHE A 93 7.03 7.02 -6.56
CA PHE A 93 6.67 8.30 -7.19
C PHE A 93 7.39 9.47 -6.51
N ILE A 94 7.38 10.62 -7.19
CA ILE A 94 7.95 11.87 -6.68
C ILE A 94 6.81 12.81 -6.26
N CYS A 95 6.90 13.38 -5.06
CA CYS A 95 5.97 14.37 -4.53
C CYS A 95 6.75 15.59 -4.04
N GLY A 96 6.80 16.65 -4.85
CA GLY A 96 7.72 17.77 -4.63
C GLY A 96 9.17 17.27 -4.74
N ASP A 97 9.97 17.51 -3.70
CA ASP A 97 11.37 17.06 -3.64
C ASP A 97 11.54 15.66 -3.01
N LYS A 98 10.44 14.99 -2.67
CA LYS A 98 10.44 13.72 -1.94
C LYS A 98 10.18 12.53 -2.84
N ILE A 99 10.86 11.42 -2.57
CA ILE A 99 10.63 10.13 -3.24
C ILE A 99 9.81 9.23 -2.32
N VAL A 100 8.62 8.83 -2.74
CA VAL A 100 7.73 7.95 -1.97
C VAL A 100 7.73 6.55 -2.57
N GLN A 101 7.89 5.53 -1.74
CA GLN A 101 7.80 4.12 -2.10
C GLN A 101 6.70 3.40 -1.29
N ILE A 102 5.80 2.67 -1.94
CA ILE A 102 4.70 1.91 -1.31
C ILE A 102 4.84 0.43 -1.68
N SER A 103 4.86 -0.48 -0.71
CA SER A 103 4.89 -1.92 -0.98
C SER A 103 3.66 -2.66 -0.45
N ILE A 104 3.08 -3.53 -1.29
CA ILE A 104 1.88 -4.34 -0.96
C ILE A 104 2.13 -5.28 0.24
N ASN A 105 3.40 -5.51 0.60
CA ASN A 105 3.78 -6.36 1.72
C ASN A 105 4.57 -5.63 2.83
N LYS A 106 4.91 -4.34 2.68
CA LYS A 106 5.74 -3.57 3.64
C LYS A 106 5.58 -2.05 3.50
N MET A 107 5.79 -1.37 4.62
CA MET A 107 6.20 0.02 4.86
C MET A 107 6.18 1.02 3.66
N VAL A 108 5.47 2.15 3.80
CA VAL A 108 5.57 3.34 2.94
C VAL A 108 6.81 4.13 3.32
N GLN A 109 7.82 4.23 2.45
CA GLN A 109 9.02 5.02 2.69
C GLN A 109 8.92 6.35 1.97
N VAL A 110 9.40 7.43 2.59
CA VAL A 110 9.56 8.73 1.94
C VAL A 110 10.98 9.20 2.24
N GLU A 111 11.75 9.46 1.18
CA GLU A 111 13.12 10.00 1.23
C GLU A 111 13.13 11.49 0.88
#